data_AF-A0A9N8V471-F1
#
_entry.id   AF-A0A9N8V471-F1
#
_cell.length_a   1.000
_cell.length_b   1.000
_cell.length_c   1.000
_cell.angle_alpha   90.00
_cell.angle_beta   90.00
_cell.angle_gamma   90.00
#
_symmetry.space_group_name_H-M   'P 1'
#
loop_
_entity.id
_entity.type
_entity.pdbx_description
1 polymer ?
#
loop_
_entity_poly.entity_id
_entity_poly.type
_entity_poly.pdbx_seq_one_letter_code
_entity_poly.pdbx_strand_id
1 'polypeptide(L)'
;MRLARHGIRNRPFYHIVVANAKSPRDGKHIEQVGIYDPIPDANGVKHIEWKENRIKYWLTVGAQPSFNHIYCINLPSRSDRREKVTTIAKYHNLDIDFIEAINKDDAKTLKHYLSDLAPPHKTCYASHYKTYELVVSNNYQSALILEDDVDFEVNIKDFLNAVQPFLPNNWEMFYLGNCAWDTSDIIYYNGADHGSDLILSKSLRPACSHAYAVSLRGAKKLLEILVNVSKPVDVALIDLMLADKIFSLSLSPSIINQWKSKDDPSNISSGSQDEPHKLKNSTLELF
;
A
#
# COMPACT_ATOMS: atom_id res chain seq x y z
N MET A 1 7.16 -2.04 -13.21
CA MET A 1 8.35 -2.91 -13.17
C MET A 1 8.16 -3.90 -12.04
N ARG A 2 8.52 -5.17 -12.19
CA ARG A 2 8.28 -6.21 -11.17
C ARG A 2 9.26 -7.36 -11.30
N LEU A 3 9.31 -8.24 -10.30
CA LEU A 3 10.05 -9.50 -10.36
C LEU A 3 9.16 -10.61 -10.96
N ALA A 4 9.63 -11.24 -12.04
CA ALA A 4 9.04 -12.46 -12.59
C ALA A 4 9.81 -13.68 -12.07
N ARG A 5 9.11 -14.60 -11.41
CA ARG A 5 9.75 -15.74 -10.76
C ARG A 5 10.13 -16.79 -11.80
N HIS A 6 11.38 -17.20 -11.72
CA HIS A 6 12.00 -18.27 -12.47
C HIS A 6 12.69 -19.23 -11.49
N GLY A 7 13.30 -20.26 -12.05
CA GLY A 7 13.94 -21.32 -11.28
C GLY A 7 12.97 -22.40 -10.81
N ILE A 8 13.48 -23.31 -9.97
CA ILE A 8 12.78 -24.51 -9.54
C ILE A 8 12.30 -24.38 -8.10
N ARG A 9 11.51 -25.36 -7.64
CA ARG A 9 11.11 -25.47 -6.24
C ARG A 9 12.37 -25.47 -5.35
N ASN A 10 12.39 -24.64 -4.32
CA ASN A 10 13.52 -24.44 -3.39
C ASN A 10 14.81 -23.85 -3.99
N ARG A 11 14.81 -23.38 -5.24
CA ARG A 11 15.88 -22.56 -5.84
C ARG A 11 15.26 -21.43 -6.66
N PRO A 12 14.72 -20.38 -6.00
CA PRO A 12 14.13 -19.24 -6.70
C PRO A 12 15.19 -18.44 -7.45
N PHE A 13 14.83 -17.93 -8.62
CA PHE A 13 15.58 -16.97 -9.41
C PHE A 13 14.59 -15.94 -9.96
N TYR A 14 14.97 -14.69 -10.16
CA TYR A 14 14.03 -13.66 -10.61
C TYR A 14 14.56 -12.89 -11.81
N HIS A 15 13.68 -12.61 -12.77
CA HIS A 15 13.92 -11.62 -13.79
C HIS A 15 13.31 -10.29 -13.35
N ILE A 16 14.06 -9.21 -13.43
CA ILE A 16 13.52 -7.85 -13.28
C ILE A 16 12.90 -7.47 -14.62
N VAL A 17 11.58 -7.32 -14.65
CA VAL A 17 10.84 -7.12 -15.89
C VAL A 17 9.97 -5.88 -15.85
N VAL A 18 9.83 -5.26 -17.01
CA VAL A 18 8.78 -4.29 -17.30
C VAL A 18 7.66 -5.03 -17.98
N ALA A 19 6.47 -4.95 -17.42
CA ALA A 19 5.29 -5.65 -17.92
C ALA A 19 4.05 -4.80 -17.68
N ASN A 20 3.02 -5.03 -18.48
CA ASN A 20 1.70 -4.46 -18.22
C ASN A 20 1.18 -4.97 -16.87
N ALA A 21 0.53 -4.08 -16.11
CA ALA A 21 -0.02 -4.38 -14.79
C ALA A 21 -0.95 -5.61 -14.80
N LYS A 22 -1.77 -5.75 -15.85
CA LYS A 22 -2.74 -6.86 -16.03
C LYS A 22 -2.11 -8.18 -16.47
N SER A 23 -0.84 -8.21 -16.88
CA SER A 23 -0.18 -9.45 -17.32
C SER A 23 0.06 -10.38 -16.12
N PRO A 24 -0.13 -11.71 -16.24
CA PRO A 24 0.24 -12.67 -15.19
C PRO A 24 1.70 -12.51 -14.77
N ARG A 25 2.05 -12.79 -13.49
CA ARG A 25 3.40 -12.55 -12.92
C ARG A 25 4.53 -13.03 -13.85
N ASP A 26 4.45 -14.30 -14.25
CA ASP A 26 5.46 -14.97 -15.09
C ASP A 26 5.06 -15.02 -16.58
N GLY A 27 4.07 -14.19 -16.96
CA GLY A 27 3.58 -14.10 -18.34
C GLY A 27 4.45 -13.22 -19.24
N LYS A 28 3.90 -12.87 -20.41
CA LYS A 28 4.59 -12.00 -21.38
C LYS A 28 4.90 -10.64 -20.74
N HIS A 29 6.17 -10.28 -20.77
CA HIS A 29 6.69 -8.98 -20.34
C HIS A 29 7.13 -8.16 -21.55
N ILE A 30 7.18 -6.83 -21.39
CA ILE A 30 7.60 -5.87 -22.41
C ILE A 30 9.12 -5.96 -22.58
N GLU A 31 9.85 -5.92 -21.46
CA GLU A 31 11.31 -5.98 -21.47
C GLU A 31 11.85 -6.58 -20.18
N GLN A 32 12.87 -7.44 -20.29
CA GLN A 32 13.70 -7.84 -19.15
C GLN A 32 14.85 -6.84 -18.99
N VAL A 33 14.83 -6.15 -17.85
CA VAL A 33 15.79 -5.09 -17.50
C VAL A 33 16.80 -5.54 -16.46
N GLY A 34 16.72 -6.77 -15.97
CA GLY A 34 17.71 -7.33 -15.07
C GLY A 34 17.38 -8.74 -14.59
N ILE A 35 18.19 -9.22 -13.65
CA ILE A 35 18.04 -10.49 -12.94
C ILE A 35 18.41 -10.31 -11.47
N TYR A 36 17.85 -11.16 -10.62
CA TYR A 36 18.13 -11.22 -9.20
C TYR A 36 18.19 -12.68 -8.74
N ASP A 37 19.35 -13.13 -8.25
CA ASP A 37 19.51 -14.39 -7.53
C ASP A 37 19.45 -14.11 -6.02
N PRO A 38 18.36 -14.52 -5.34
CA PRO A 38 18.22 -14.34 -3.90
C PRO A 38 19.11 -15.29 -3.09
N ILE A 39 19.67 -16.33 -3.71
CA ILE A 39 20.51 -17.31 -3.02
C ILE A 39 21.96 -16.79 -3.01
N PRO A 40 22.55 -16.62 -1.81
CA PRO A 40 23.92 -16.15 -1.70
C PRO A 40 24.93 -17.10 -2.35
N ASP A 41 26.01 -16.54 -2.89
CA ASP A 41 27.18 -17.29 -3.31
C ASP A 41 28.00 -17.81 -2.10
N ALA A 42 29.15 -18.41 -2.38
CA ALA A 42 30.06 -18.91 -1.35
C ALA A 42 30.59 -17.82 -0.40
N ASN A 43 30.52 -16.55 -0.80
CA ASN A 43 30.93 -15.39 0.00
C ASN A 43 29.74 -14.75 0.74
N GLY A 44 28.54 -15.31 0.63
CA GLY A 44 27.33 -14.76 1.24
C GLY A 44 26.72 -13.59 0.47
N VAL A 45 27.16 -13.34 -0.78
CA VAL A 45 26.69 -12.23 -1.60
C VAL A 45 25.51 -12.68 -2.48
N LYS A 46 24.41 -11.91 -2.46
CA LYS A 46 23.29 -12.09 -3.39
C LYS A 46 23.58 -11.37 -4.69
N HIS A 47 23.29 -12.00 -5.83
CA HIS A 47 23.59 -11.42 -7.13
C HIS A 47 22.41 -10.66 -7.70
N ILE A 48 22.67 -9.44 -8.17
CA ILE A 48 21.71 -8.65 -8.92
C ILE A 48 22.43 -8.01 -10.10
N GLU A 49 21.84 -8.14 -11.28
CA GLU A 49 22.34 -7.50 -12.49
C GLU A 49 21.20 -6.73 -13.12
N TRP A 50 21.47 -5.51 -13.56
CA TRP A 50 20.46 -4.71 -14.25
C TRP A 50 21.05 -3.87 -15.37
N LYS A 51 20.19 -3.61 -16.35
CA LYS A 51 20.43 -2.66 -17.43
C LYS A 51 20.05 -1.28 -16.92
N GLU A 52 20.99 -0.61 -16.25
CA GLU A 52 20.75 0.66 -15.56
C GLU A 52 20.07 1.71 -16.46
N ASN A 53 20.57 1.87 -17.69
CA ASN A 53 20.00 2.78 -18.67
C ASN A 53 18.54 2.45 -19.04
N ARG A 54 18.20 1.16 -19.07
CA ARG A 54 16.83 0.73 -19.37
C ARG A 54 15.92 0.90 -18.17
N ILE A 55 16.39 0.60 -16.97
CA ILE A 55 15.64 0.90 -15.74
C ILE A 55 15.33 2.39 -15.67
N LYS A 56 16.36 3.26 -15.83
CA LYS A 56 16.19 4.72 -15.87
C LYS A 56 15.17 5.14 -16.92
N TYR A 57 15.30 4.65 -18.16
CA TYR A 57 14.32 4.91 -19.21
C TYR A 57 12.89 4.52 -18.79
N TRP A 58 12.69 3.31 -18.27
CA TRP A 58 11.37 2.84 -17.92
C TRP A 58 10.75 3.61 -16.76
N LEU A 59 11.55 4.01 -15.77
CA LEU A 59 11.13 4.92 -14.71
C LEU A 59 10.72 6.28 -15.28
N THR A 60 11.46 6.83 -16.26
CA THR A 60 11.11 8.12 -16.89
C THR A 60 9.82 8.06 -17.71
N VAL A 61 9.48 6.90 -18.29
CA VAL A 61 8.22 6.70 -19.03
C VAL A 61 7.08 6.12 -18.18
N GLY A 62 7.22 6.15 -16.84
CA GLY A 62 6.13 5.87 -15.89
C GLY A 62 6.02 4.43 -15.38
N ALA A 63 7.02 3.57 -15.57
CA ALA A 63 6.99 2.22 -15.03
C ALA A 63 7.08 2.22 -13.48
N GLN A 64 6.00 1.80 -12.80
CA GLN A 64 5.94 1.76 -11.33
C GLN A 64 6.57 0.48 -10.75
N PRO A 65 7.57 0.55 -9.85
CA PRO A 65 8.24 -0.64 -9.30
C PRO A 65 7.43 -1.44 -8.29
N SER A 66 6.45 -0.85 -7.60
CA SER A 66 5.91 -1.41 -6.35
C SER A 66 4.57 -2.15 -6.52
N PHE A 67 3.52 -1.42 -6.92
CA PHE A 67 2.14 -1.91 -6.96
C PHE A 67 1.59 -1.91 -8.38
N ASN A 68 0.64 -2.80 -8.71
CA ASN A 68 0.05 -2.81 -10.05
C ASN A 68 -0.87 -1.62 -10.30
N HIS A 69 -1.41 -1.04 -9.25
CA HIS A 69 -2.33 0.08 -9.33
C HIS A 69 -2.35 0.87 -8.02
N ILE A 70 -2.77 2.14 -8.08
CA ILE A 70 -2.92 3.01 -6.92
C ILE A 70 -4.33 3.59 -6.96
N TYR A 71 -5.08 3.37 -5.90
CA TYR A 71 -6.39 3.97 -5.69
C TYR A 71 -6.31 5.02 -4.58
N CYS A 72 -6.96 6.17 -4.80
CA CYS A 72 -7.21 7.16 -3.76
C CYS A 72 -8.71 7.28 -3.50
N ILE A 73 -9.14 6.98 -2.28
CA ILE A 73 -10.51 7.16 -1.82
C ILE A 73 -10.70 8.64 -1.48
N ASN A 74 -11.62 9.30 -2.16
CA ASN A 74 -11.84 10.73 -2.02
C ASN A 74 -13.33 11.06 -2.13
N LEU A 75 -13.82 11.94 -1.24
CA LEU A 75 -15.16 12.49 -1.40
C LEU A 75 -15.16 13.48 -2.58
N PRO A 76 -16.10 13.38 -3.54
CA PRO A 76 -16.18 14.33 -4.66
C PRO A 76 -16.27 15.80 -4.24
N SER A 77 -16.85 16.07 -3.06
CA SER A 77 -16.94 17.42 -2.49
C SER A 77 -15.62 17.98 -1.94
N ARG A 78 -14.59 17.14 -1.77
CA ARG A 78 -13.25 17.52 -1.30
C ARG A 78 -12.28 17.63 -2.49
N SER A 79 -12.60 18.53 -3.42
CA SER A 79 -11.75 18.81 -4.58
C SER A 79 -10.39 19.38 -4.19
N ASP A 80 -10.33 20.11 -3.07
CA ASP A 80 -9.11 20.64 -2.47
C ASP A 80 -8.13 19.53 -2.08
N ARG A 81 -8.62 18.44 -1.45
CA ARG A 81 -7.81 17.27 -1.13
C ARG A 81 -7.37 16.52 -2.37
N ARG A 82 -8.28 16.34 -3.33
CA ARG A 82 -7.97 15.74 -4.63
C ARG A 82 -6.85 16.50 -5.35
N GLU A 83 -6.88 17.83 -5.34
CA GLU A 83 -5.83 18.67 -5.92
C GLU A 83 -4.48 18.44 -5.25
N LYS A 84 -4.44 18.41 -3.91
CA LYS A 84 -3.22 18.10 -3.15
C LYS A 84 -2.66 16.72 -3.47
N VAL A 85 -3.48 15.66 -3.42
CA VAL A 85 -3.05 14.31 -3.81
C VAL A 85 -2.56 14.29 -5.26
N THR A 86 -3.22 15.01 -6.17
CA THR A 86 -2.80 15.11 -7.57
C THR A 86 -1.43 15.77 -7.71
N THR A 87 -1.13 16.79 -6.92
CA THR A 87 0.19 17.45 -6.90
C THR A 87 1.27 16.49 -6.39
N ILE A 88 1.02 15.76 -5.30
CA ILE A 88 1.92 14.72 -4.79
C ILE A 88 2.14 13.64 -5.86
N ALA A 89 1.07 13.15 -6.49
CA ALA A 89 1.13 12.13 -7.53
C ALA A 89 1.99 12.60 -8.71
N LYS A 90 1.80 13.84 -9.18
CA LYS A 90 2.62 14.42 -10.26
C LYS A 90 4.09 14.51 -9.87
N TYR A 91 4.40 14.99 -8.66
CA TYR A 91 5.77 15.07 -8.17
C TYR A 91 6.45 13.69 -8.19
N HIS A 92 5.75 12.68 -7.70
CA HIS A 92 6.24 11.30 -7.67
C HIS A 92 6.06 10.54 -8.99
N ASN A 93 5.55 11.17 -10.05
CA ASN A 93 5.18 10.51 -11.31
C ASN A 93 4.35 9.23 -11.06
N LEU A 94 3.31 9.33 -10.24
CA LEU A 94 2.38 8.25 -9.88
C LEU A 94 1.08 8.40 -10.67
N ASP A 95 0.56 7.29 -11.15
CA ASP A 95 -0.77 7.20 -11.76
C ASP A 95 -1.75 6.74 -10.69
N ILE A 96 -2.77 7.55 -10.40
CA ILE A 96 -3.72 7.34 -9.31
C ILE A 96 -5.15 7.44 -9.85
N ASP A 97 -5.93 6.39 -9.64
CA ASP A 97 -7.37 6.42 -9.90
C ASP A 97 -8.12 6.81 -8.62
N PHE A 98 -8.97 7.84 -8.73
CA PHE A 98 -9.80 8.27 -7.61
C PHE A 98 -11.08 7.46 -7.54
N ILE A 99 -11.33 6.87 -6.37
CA ILE A 99 -12.59 6.20 -6.03
C ILE A 99 -13.45 7.20 -5.28
N GLU A 100 -14.67 7.42 -5.77
CA GLU A 100 -15.65 8.23 -5.07
C GLU A 100 -16.05 7.55 -3.75
N ALA A 101 -15.65 8.17 -2.64
CA ALA A 101 -16.00 7.76 -1.31
C ALA A 101 -17.51 7.94 -1.08
N ILE A 102 -18.09 7.05 -0.28
CA ILE A 102 -19.51 7.13 0.07
C ILE A 102 -19.69 8.24 1.11
N ASN A 103 -20.62 9.15 0.87
CA ASN A 103 -20.91 10.23 1.81
C ASN A 103 -21.72 9.68 2.99
N LYS A 104 -21.39 10.11 4.22
CA LYS A 104 -22.11 9.74 5.47
C LYS A 104 -23.60 10.07 5.44
N ASP A 105 -24.01 11.00 4.58
CA ASP A 105 -25.41 11.42 4.40
C ASP A 105 -26.13 10.61 3.29
N ASP A 106 -25.45 9.66 2.62
CA ASP A 106 -26.07 8.75 1.64
C ASP A 106 -26.89 7.65 2.32
N ALA A 107 -28.09 8.04 2.76
CA ALA A 107 -29.03 7.16 3.43
C ALA A 107 -29.47 5.95 2.58
N LYS A 108 -29.37 6.02 1.24
CA LYS A 108 -29.74 4.90 0.36
C LYS A 108 -28.71 3.80 0.45
N THR A 109 -27.44 4.14 0.26
CA THR A 109 -26.33 3.18 0.35
C THR A 109 -26.21 2.63 1.77
N LEU A 110 -26.37 3.47 2.79
CA LEU A 110 -26.27 3.08 4.20
C LEU A 110 -27.32 2.08 4.67
N LYS A 111 -28.53 2.07 4.09
CA LYS A 111 -29.59 1.11 4.44
C LYS A 111 -29.22 -0.34 4.10
N HIS A 112 -28.29 -0.56 3.18
CA HIS A 112 -27.83 -1.89 2.81
C HIS A 112 -26.82 -2.47 3.83
N TYR A 113 -26.20 -1.62 4.65
CA TYR A 113 -25.27 -2.02 5.70
C TYR A 113 -26.02 -2.18 7.04
N LEU A 114 -26.55 -3.38 7.27
CA LEU A 114 -27.26 -3.78 8.49
C LEU A 114 -26.29 -3.88 9.68
N SER A 115 -25.95 -2.74 10.28
CA SER A 115 -24.99 -2.61 11.36
C SER A 115 -25.41 -1.51 12.33
N ASP A 116 -25.06 -1.64 13.61
CA ASP A 116 -25.29 -0.61 14.63
C ASP A 116 -24.23 0.51 14.62
N LEU A 117 -23.29 0.46 13.68
CA LEU A 117 -22.26 1.48 13.56
C LEU A 117 -22.83 2.85 13.17
N ALA A 118 -22.17 3.88 13.68
CA ALA A 118 -22.40 5.26 13.25
C ALA A 118 -22.20 5.37 11.72
N PRO A 119 -23.02 6.19 11.02
CA PRO A 119 -22.93 6.40 9.57
C PRO A 119 -21.51 6.61 9.03
N PRO A 120 -20.65 7.42 9.69
CA PRO A 120 -19.32 7.71 9.14
C PRO A 120 -18.39 6.48 9.12
N HIS A 121 -18.51 5.56 10.08
CA HIS A 121 -17.78 4.29 10.05
C HIS A 121 -18.27 3.34 8.97
N LYS A 122 -19.59 3.31 8.71
CA LYS A 122 -20.19 2.50 7.66
C LYS A 122 -19.70 2.95 6.28
N THR A 123 -19.61 4.25 6.05
CA THR A 123 -19.20 4.77 4.74
C THR A 123 -17.71 4.64 4.49
N CYS A 124 -16.87 4.83 5.51
CA CYS A 124 -15.44 4.49 5.45
C CYS A 124 -15.27 3.02 5.04
N TYR A 125 -15.91 2.11 5.78
CA TYR A 125 -15.88 0.67 5.48
C TYR A 125 -16.31 0.37 4.05
N ALA A 126 -17.47 0.89 3.64
CA ALA A 126 -18.03 0.62 2.32
C ALA A 126 -17.11 1.12 1.19
N SER A 127 -16.42 2.24 1.40
CA SER A 127 -15.46 2.79 0.43
C SER A 127 -14.22 1.89 0.28
N HIS A 128 -13.67 1.36 1.38
CA HIS A 128 -12.58 0.38 1.30
C HIS A 128 -13.04 -0.96 0.71
N TYR A 129 -14.22 -1.44 1.09
CA TYR A 129 -14.79 -2.69 0.55
C TYR A 129 -14.94 -2.63 -0.97
N LYS A 130 -15.54 -1.55 -1.49
CA LYS A 130 -15.64 -1.27 -2.93
C LYS A 130 -14.27 -1.24 -3.60
N THR A 131 -13.26 -0.70 -2.93
CA THR A 131 -11.88 -0.70 -3.44
C THR A 131 -11.34 -2.12 -3.59
N TYR A 132 -11.60 -3.02 -2.64
CA TYR A 132 -11.22 -4.43 -2.77
C TYR A 132 -11.94 -5.13 -3.92
N GLU A 133 -13.24 -4.85 -4.13
CA GLU A 133 -13.99 -5.36 -5.29
C GLU A 133 -13.35 -4.92 -6.61
N LEU A 134 -12.89 -3.67 -6.69
CA LEU A 134 -12.19 -3.15 -7.86
C LEU A 134 -10.83 -3.83 -8.08
N VAL A 135 -10.06 -4.10 -7.02
CA VAL A 135 -8.82 -4.87 -7.12
C VAL A 135 -9.08 -6.27 -7.68
N VAL A 136 -10.09 -6.97 -7.15
CA VAL A 136 -10.43 -8.34 -7.56
C VAL A 136 -10.98 -8.39 -8.98
N SER A 137 -11.94 -7.52 -9.32
CA SER A 137 -12.59 -7.49 -10.63
C SER A 137 -11.61 -7.10 -11.76
N ASN A 138 -10.67 -6.20 -11.49
CA ASN A 138 -9.60 -5.86 -12.45
C ASN A 138 -8.43 -6.84 -12.44
N ASN A 139 -8.43 -7.82 -11.54
CA ASN A 139 -7.37 -8.82 -11.38
C ASN A 139 -5.98 -8.21 -11.13
N TYR A 140 -5.93 -7.08 -10.42
CA TYR A 140 -4.66 -6.46 -10.00
C TYR A 140 -4.00 -7.34 -8.93
N GLN A 141 -2.74 -7.74 -9.13
CA GLN A 141 -2.03 -8.60 -8.18
C GLN A 141 -1.70 -7.89 -6.87
N SER A 142 -1.55 -6.57 -6.93
CA SER A 142 -1.47 -5.69 -5.76
C SER A 142 -1.96 -4.29 -6.09
N ALA A 143 -2.57 -3.61 -5.13
CA ALA A 143 -2.91 -2.19 -5.24
C ALA A 143 -2.56 -1.45 -3.96
N LEU A 144 -2.01 -0.24 -4.09
CA LEU A 144 -1.89 0.72 -3.01
C LEU A 144 -3.22 1.46 -2.86
N ILE A 145 -3.75 1.51 -1.64
CA ILE A 145 -4.99 2.18 -1.29
C ILE A 145 -4.62 3.35 -0.38
N LEU A 146 -5.07 4.53 -0.77
CA LEU A 146 -4.82 5.80 -0.10
C LEU A 146 -6.15 6.43 0.30
N GLU A 147 -6.19 7.08 1.45
CA GLU A 147 -7.20 8.11 1.76
C GLU A 147 -6.77 9.47 1.15
N ASP A 148 -7.65 10.47 1.16
CA ASP A 148 -7.42 11.74 0.47
C ASP A 148 -6.64 12.79 1.26
N ASP A 149 -6.19 12.47 2.47
CA ASP A 149 -5.42 13.33 3.36
C ASP A 149 -3.99 12.83 3.60
N VAL A 150 -3.32 12.31 2.57
CA VAL A 150 -2.00 11.62 2.69
C VAL A 150 -0.80 12.38 2.12
N ASP A 151 0.22 12.66 2.93
CA ASP A 151 1.51 13.17 2.47
C ASP A 151 2.57 12.06 2.41
N PHE A 152 3.55 12.23 1.53
CA PHE A 152 4.53 11.21 1.16
C PHE A 152 5.93 11.69 1.51
N GLU A 153 6.81 10.79 1.92
CA GLU A 153 8.25 11.06 1.87
C GLU A 153 8.69 11.37 0.43
N VAL A 154 9.51 12.40 0.26
CA VAL A 154 10.04 12.81 -1.05
C VAL A 154 10.76 11.66 -1.79
N ASN A 155 11.40 10.75 -1.05
CA ASN A 155 12.15 9.61 -1.59
C ASN A 155 11.40 8.27 -1.43
N ILE A 156 10.06 8.28 -1.44
CA ILE A 156 9.23 7.08 -1.26
C ILE A 156 9.61 5.90 -2.18
N LYS A 157 10.02 6.18 -3.43
CA LYS A 157 10.43 5.14 -4.39
C LYS A 157 11.67 4.40 -3.94
N ASP A 158 12.64 5.09 -3.35
CA ASP A 158 13.88 4.48 -2.88
C ASP A 158 13.59 3.55 -1.70
N PHE A 159 12.74 4.00 -0.78
CA PHE A 159 12.25 3.17 0.33
C PHE A 159 11.53 1.91 -0.16
N LEU A 160 10.62 2.05 -1.12
CA LEU A 160 9.89 0.92 -1.67
C LEU A 160 10.81 -0.06 -2.40
N ASN A 161 11.78 0.44 -3.18
CA ASN A 161 12.77 -0.38 -3.86
C ASN A 161 13.66 -1.15 -2.87
N ALA A 162 14.01 -0.54 -1.74
CA ALA A 162 14.82 -1.18 -0.70
C ALA A 162 14.11 -2.36 -0.03
N VAL A 163 12.81 -2.21 0.27
CA VAL A 163 12.06 -3.23 1.04
C VAL A 163 11.36 -4.27 0.17
N GLN A 164 11.06 -3.96 -1.09
CA GLN A 164 10.34 -4.85 -1.99
C GLN A 164 10.93 -6.27 -2.10
N PRO A 165 12.26 -6.47 -2.20
CA PRO A 165 12.86 -7.81 -2.26
C PRO A 165 12.60 -8.68 -1.02
N PHE A 166 12.27 -8.05 0.11
CA PHE A 166 12.07 -8.69 1.41
C PHE A 166 10.60 -8.98 1.71
N LEU A 167 9.67 -8.51 0.86
CA LEU A 167 8.24 -8.82 1.00
C LEU A 167 8.00 -10.32 0.77
N PRO A 168 7.46 -11.06 1.76
CA PRO A 168 7.15 -12.47 1.61
C PRO A 168 6.05 -12.71 0.56
N ASN A 169 6.20 -13.72 -0.29
CA ASN A 169 5.25 -13.99 -1.40
C ASN A 169 3.78 -14.19 -0.99
N ASN A 170 3.50 -14.44 0.29
CA ASN A 170 2.17 -14.69 0.84
C ASN A 170 1.58 -13.49 1.60
N TRP A 171 2.18 -12.30 1.53
CA TRP A 171 1.63 -11.10 2.17
C TRP A 171 0.21 -10.79 1.64
N GLU A 172 -0.68 -10.41 2.53
CA GLU A 172 -2.08 -10.10 2.23
C GLU A 172 -2.34 -8.59 2.36
N MET A 173 -1.71 -7.95 3.34
CA MET A 173 -1.71 -6.49 3.52
C MET A 173 -0.30 -5.96 3.80
N PHE A 174 -0.06 -4.71 3.43
CA PHE A 174 1.21 -4.04 3.67
C PHE A 174 0.99 -2.56 3.94
N TYR A 175 1.20 -2.10 5.17
CA TYR A 175 1.02 -0.70 5.56
C TYR A 175 2.28 0.11 5.28
N LEU A 176 2.10 1.22 4.57
CA LEU A 176 3.13 2.24 4.33
C LEU A 176 2.94 3.45 5.26
N GLY A 177 1.76 3.55 5.86
CA GLY A 177 1.42 4.50 6.90
C GLY A 177 0.51 3.86 7.94
N ASN A 178 0.80 4.12 9.22
CA ASN A 178 0.02 3.67 10.36
C ASN A 178 -0.02 4.77 11.45
N CYS A 179 -0.94 4.64 12.41
CA CYS A 179 -1.26 5.66 13.42
C CYS A 179 -1.05 5.15 14.86
N ALA A 180 -0.48 3.97 15.01
CA ALA A 180 -0.15 3.39 16.30
C ALA A 180 1.22 2.73 16.24
N TRP A 181 1.76 2.38 17.41
CA TRP A 181 3.00 1.62 17.49
C TRP A 181 2.75 0.19 17.02
N ASP A 182 2.90 0.00 15.72
CA ASP A 182 2.68 -1.28 15.04
C ASP A 182 3.92 -2.18 15.15
N THR A 183 4.23 -2.59 16.37
CA THR A 183 5.47 -3.32 16.68
C THR A 183 5.24 -4.83 16.68
N SER A 184 6.14 -5.55 16.02
CA SER A 184 6.26 -7.00 16.08
C SER A 184 7.73 -7.40 16.07
N ASP A 185 8.07 -8.47 16.78
CA ASP A 185 9.43 -9.02 16.82
C ASP A 185 9.80 -9.79 15.54
N ILE A 186 8.85 -10.00 14.63
CA ILE A 186 9.09 -10.69 13.34
C ILE A 186 9.51 -9.64 12.31
N ILE A 187 10.82 -9.50 12.11
CA ILE A 187 11.45 -8.55 11.18
C ILE A 187 11.84 -9.26 9.87
N TYR A 188 11.47 -8.66 8.74
CA TYR A 188 11.79 -9.12 7.40
C TYR A 188 12.89 -8.30 6.72
N TYR A 189 13.04 -7.03 7.12
CA TYR A 189 14.12 -6.14 6.70
C TYR A 189 14.52 -5.24 7.86
N ASN A 190 15.81 -5.14 8.12
CA ASN A 190 16.39 -4.20 9.07
C ASN A 190 17.32 -3.24 8.31
N GLY A 191 16.90 -2.00 8.19
CA GLY A 191 17.63 -0.97 7.45
C GLY A 191 18.98 -0.65 8.05
N ALA A 192 19.20 -0.91 9.34
CA ALA A 192 20.49 -0.65 10.00
C ALA A 192 21.64 -1.42 9.31
N ASP A 193 21.34 -2.60 8.78
CA ASP A 193 22.28 -3.44 8.02
C ASP A 193 22.62 -2.85 6.63
N HIS A 194 21.89 -1.81 6.22
CA HIS A 194 21.89 -1.22 4.89
C HIS A 194 22.00 0.32 4.91
N GLY A 195 22.34 0.93 6.05
CA GLY A 195 22.49 2.39 6.17
C GLY A 195 21.18 3.19 6.16
N SER A 196 20.07 2.55 6.50
CA SER A 196 18.73 3.15 6.61
C SER A 196 18.15 2.91 8.00
N ASP A 197 17.13 3.66 8.42
CA ASP A 197 16.37 3.39 9.63
C ASP A 197 15.05 2.65 9.36
N LEU A 198 14.80 2.23 8.11
CA LEU A 198 13.59 1.50 7.76
C LEU A 198 13.59 0.07 8.30
N ILE A 199 12.48 -0.32 8.91
CA ILE A 199 12.21 -1.68 9.36
C ILE A 199 10.94 -2.15 8.66
N LEU A 200 11.00 -3.35 8.05
CA LEU A 200 9.84 -4.09 7.60
C LEU A 200 9.57 -5.19 8.62
N SER A 201 8.41 -5.16 9.27
CA SER A 201 8.01 -6.16 10.26
C SER A 201 6.60 -6.69 9.98
N LYS A 202 6.23 -7.78 10.65
CA LYS A 202 4.83 -8.20 10.75
C LYS A 202 4.01 -7.10 11.42
N SER A 203 2.85 -6.79 10.85
CA SER A 203 1.90 -5.82 11.39
C SER A 203 0.92 -6.50 12.34
N LEU A 204 0.64 -5.85 13.47
CA LEU A 204 -0.29 -6.26 14.51
C LEU A 204 -1.37 -5.22 14.79
N ARG A 205 -0.99 -3.94 14.88
CA ARG A 205 -1.85 -2.84 15.34
C ARG A 205 -1.56 -1.51 14.60
N PRO A 206 -1.83 -1.41 13.30
CA PRO A 206 -1.60 -0.17 12.54
C PRO A 206 -2.59 0.97 12.88
N ALA A 207 -3.77 0.62 13.41
CA ALA A 207 -4.80 1.55 13.94
C ALA A 207 -5.41 2.59 12.98
N CYS A 208 -5.02 2.61 11.70
CA CYS A 208 -5.69 3.42 10.69
C CYS A 208 -5.50 2.83 9.28
N SER A 209 -6.21 3.37 8.30
CA SER A 209 -6.33 2.87 6.94
C SER A 209 -5.87 3.88 5.87
N HIS A 210 -5.15 4.93 6.25
CA HIS A 210 -4.84 6.03 5.32
C HIS A 210 -3.89 5.62 4.18
N ALA A 211 -2.99 4.66 4.41
CA ALA A 211 -2.05 4.22 3.37
C ALA A 211 -1.58 2.77 3.56
N TYR A 212 -2.17 1.87 2.78
CA TYR A 212 -1.79 0.46 2.78
C TYR A 212 -1.99 -0.17 1.41
N ALA A 213 -1.17 -1.15 1.10
CA ALA A 213 -1.35 -2.00 -0.06
C ALA A 213 -2.05 -3.31 0.32
N VAL A 214 -2.80 -3.85 -0.64
CA VAL A 214 -3.46 -5.15 -0.54
C VAL A 214 -3.03 -6.02 -1.73
N SER A 215 -2.75 -7.30 -1.48
CA SER A 215 -2.53 -8.26 -2.57
C SER A 215 -3.85 -8.79 -3.11
N LEU A 216 -3.89 -9.35 -4.32
CA LEU A 216 -5.11 -9.96 -4.88
C LEU A 216 -5.71 -11.01 -3.94
N ARG A 217 -4.84 -11.82 -3.32
CA ARG A 217 -5.24 -12.81 -2.32
C ARG A 217 -5.82 -12.13 -1.08
N GLY A 218 -5.15 -11.09 -0.58
CA GLY A 218 -5.63 -10.31 0.55
C GLY A 218 -7.01 -9.70 0.28
N ALA A 219 -7.20 -9.09 -0.89
CA ALA A 219 -8.46 -8.47 -1.27
C ALA A 219 -9.60 -9.50 -1.33
N LYS A 220 -9.40 -10.67 -1.96
CA LYS A 220 -10.39 -11.76 -1.98
C LYS A 220 -10.77 -12.21 -0.57
N LYS A 221 -9.77 -12.43 0.28
CA LYS A 221 -9.96 -12.86 1.66
C LYS A 221 -10.69 -11.81 2.50
N LEU A 222 -10.36 -10.53 2.33
CA LEU A 222 -11.05 -9.43 2.97
C LEU A 222 -12.51 -9.35 2.52
N LEU A 223 -12.82 -9.54 1.23
CA LEU A 223 -14.20 -9.57 0.74
C LEU A 223 -15.03 -10.70 1.35
N GLU A 224 -14.41 -11.86 1.62
CA GLU A 224 -15.05 -13.02 2.26
C GLU A 224 -15.26 -12.83 3.76
N ILE A 225 -14.33 -12.19 4.45
CA ILE A 225 -14.38 -12.04 5.91
C ILE A 225 -15.18 -10.79 6.32
N LEU A 226 -15.00 -9.70 5.58
CA LEU A 226 -15.64 -8.42 5.81
C LEU A 226 -16.99 -8.36 5.08
N VAL A 227 -17.84 -9.38 5.25
CA VAL A 227 -19.20 -9.36 4.69
C VAL A 227 -20.16 -8.60 5.61
N ASN A 228 -19.98 -8.75 6.93
CA ASN A 228 -20.85 -8.12 7.93
C ASN A 228 -20.08 -7.10 8.76
N VAL A 229 -20.50 -5.84 8.67
CA VAL A 229 -19.86 -4.74 9.41
C VAL A 229 -20.41 -4.71 10.84
N SER A 230 -19.58 -4.98 11.85
CA SER A 230 -19.97 -4.85 13.26
C SER A 230 -19.07 -3.90 14.05
N LYS A 231 -17.95 -3.48 13.45
CA LYS A 231 -16.99 -2.53 14.00
C LYS A 231 -16.36 -1.69 12.87
N PRO A 232 -15.76 -0.53 13.19
CA PRO A 232 -15.00 0.26 12.22
C PRO A 232 -13.94 -0.59 11.50
N VAL A 233 -13.61 -0.22 10.26
CA VAL A 233 -12.78 -1.05 9.37
C VAL A 233 -11.37 -1.27 9.91
N ASP A 234 -10.75 -0.24 10.47
CA ASP A 234 -9.47 -0.26 11.16
C ASP A 234 -9.46 -1.25 12.34
N VAL A 235 -10.50 -1.22 13.18
CA VAL A 235 -10.64 -2.15 14.31
C VAL A 235 -10.86 -3.58 13.80
N ALA A 236 -11.68 -3.77 12.76
CA ALA A 236 -11.88 -5.08 12.14
C ALA A 236 -10.57 -5.65 11.61
N LEU A 237 -9.76 -4.85 10.93
CA LEU A 237 -8.46 -5.26 10.40
C LEU A 237 -7.49 -5.65 11.52
N ILE A 238 -7.43 -4.89 12.62
CA ILE A 238 -6.62 -5.25 13.80
C ILE A 238 -7.03 -6.61 14.35
N ASP A 239 -8.32 -6.87 14.53
CA ASP A 239 -8.80 -8.17 15.03
C ASP A 239 -8.39 -9.33 14.12
N LEU A 240 -8.41 -9.11 12.80
CA LEU A 240 -7.96 -10.12 11.84
C LEU A 240 -6.46 -10.36 11.92
N MET A 241 -5.64 -9.33 12.13
CA MET A 241 -4.19 -9.47 12.28
C MET A 241 -3.83 -10.18 13.58
N LEU A 242 -4.43 -9.78 14.70
CA LEU A 242 -4.20 -10.40 16.00
C LEU A 242 -4.66 -11.86 16.07
N ALA A 243 -5.69 -12.21 15.29
CA ALA A 243 -6.17 -13.58 15.15
C ALA A 243 -5.41 -14.40 14.09
N ASP A 244 -4.33 -13.86 13.49
CA ASP A 244 -3.59 -14.46 12.38
C ASP A 244 -4.47 -14.85 11.17
N LYS A 245 -5.63 -14.20 11.04
CA LYS A 245 -6.55 -14.37 9.92
C LYS A 245 -6.13 -13.55 8.72
N ILE A 246 -5.25 -12.56 8.86
CA ILE A 246 -4.65 -11.87 7.72
C ILE A 246 -3.17 -11.65 7.95
N PHE A 247 -2.35 -11.99 6.96
CA PHE A 247 -0.92 -11.76 7.05
C PHE A 247 -0.59 -10.34 6.57
N SER A 248 -0.35 -9.46 7.54
CA SER A 248 -0.05 -8.05 7.34
C SER A 248 1.39 -7.71 7.67
N LEU A 249 1.94 -6.71 6.99
CA LEU A 249 3.28 -6.16 7.20
C LEU A 249 3.18 -4.65 7.38
N SER A 250 4.17 -4.04 8.03
CA SER A 250 4.27 -2.60 8.18
C SER A 250 5.69 -2.10 7.97
N LEU A 251 5.80 -0.91 7.40
CA LEU A 251 7.01 -0.11 7.43
C LEU A 251 7.07 0.77 8.68
N SER A 252 8.23 0.81 9.31
CA SER A 252 8.55 1.74 10.39
C SER A 252 9.91 2.41 10.11
N PRO A 253 10.02 3.75 10.16
CA PRO A 253 8.92 4.70 10.31
C PRO A 253 7.96 4.67 9.10
N SER A 254 6.75 5.18 9.29
CA SER A 254 5.77 5.38 8.21
C SER A 254 6.35 6.32 7.14
N ILE A 255 6.23 5.95 5.86
CA ILE A 255 6.71 6.77 4.72
C ILE A 255 5.57 7.50 4.00
N ILE A 256 4.33 7.23 4.41
CA ILE A 256 3.14 7.99 4.06
C ILE A 256 2.43 8.34 5.37
N ASN A 257 2.17 9.62 5.60
CA ASN A 257 1.49 10.11 6.79
C ASN A 257 0.22 10.87 6.41
N GLN A 258 -0.67 11.11 7.37
CA GLN A 258 -1.79 12.01 7.12
C GLN A 258 -1.32 13.46 7.23
N TRP A 259 -1.76 14.35 6.34
CA TRP A 259 -1.71 15.79 6.61
C TRP A 259 -3.02 16.15 7.32
N LYS A 260 -3.08 16.05 8.64
CA LYS A 260 -4.26 16.55 9.38
C LYS A 260 -3.90 17.82 10.12
N SER A 261 -4.59 18.90 9.78
CA SER A 261 -4.55 20.13 10.57
C SER A 261 -5.82 20.25 11.41
N LYS A 262 -5.75 21.02 12.50
CA LYS A 262 -6.94 21.33 13.33
C LYS A 262 -8.08 21.97 12.51
N ASP A 263 -7.74 22.63 11.41
CA ASP A 263 -8.67 23.35 10.54
C ASP A 263 -9.18 22.49 9.36
N ASP A 264 -8.63 21.28 9.16
CA ASP A 264 -9.05 20.32 8.12
C ASP A 264 -9.31 18.92 8.70
N PRO A 265 -10.33 18.75 9.56
CA PRO A 265 -10.68 17.44 10.10
C PRO A 265 -11.27 16.55 8.99
N SER A 266 -11.14 15.23 9.16
CA SER A 266 -11.77 14.29 8.24
C SER A 266 -13.31 14.42 8.27
N ASN A 267 -13.91 14.42 7.08
CA ASN A 267 -15.37 14.50 6.93
C ASN A 267 -16.06 13.13 7.13
N ILE A 268 -15.29 12.04 7.20
CA ILE A 268 -15.76 10.66 7.30
C ILE A 268 -15.49 10.05 8.68
N SER A 269 -14.42 10.39 9.38
CA SER A 269 -14.22 9.92 10.76
C SER A 269 -13.31 10.88 11.48
N SER A 270 -13.61 11.24 12.72
CA SER A 270 -12.81 12.22 13.46
C SER A 270 -11.34 11.81 13.65
N GLY A 271 -11.01 10.51 13.54
CA GLY A 271 -9.65 9.96 13.67
C GLY A 271 -8.97 10.31 15.00
N SER A 272 -7.80 9.72 15.27
CA SER A 272 -6.93 10.23 16.34
C SER A 272 -6.14 11.43 15.82
N GLN A 273 -5.97 12.48 16.64
CA GLN A 273 -5.14 13.65 16.36
C GLN A 273 -3.65 13.41 16.73
N ASP A 274 -3.35 12.28 17.34
CA ASP A 274 -1.99 11.89 17.68
C ASP A 274 -1.33 11.27 16.45
N GLU A 275 -0.41 12.02 15.83
CA GLU A 275 0.48 11.52 14.80
C GLU A 275 1.75 10.97 15.47
N PRO A 276 1.93 9.63 15.58
CA PRO A 276 3.12 9.09 16.23
C PRO A 276 4.40 9.36 15.42
N HIS A 277 4.29 9.61 14.12
CA HIS A 277 5.44 9.76 13.21
C HIS A 277 5.22 10.88 12.20
N LYS A 278 6.08 11.91 12.25
CA LYS A 278 6.20 12.90 11.18
C LYS A 278 7.11 12.38 10.07
N LEU A 279 6.79 12.75 8.84
CA LEU A 279 7.70 12.55 7.71
C LEU A 279 8.98 13.36 7.95
N LYS A 280 10.11 12.80 7.54
CA LYS A 280 11.41 13.47 7.53
C LYS A 280 11.46 14.52 6.44
N ASN A 281 10.97 14.21 5.25
CA ASN A 281 10.92 15.10 4.10
C ASN A 281 9.53 15.05 3.48
N SER A 282 8.65 15.96 3.93
CA SER A 282 7.31 16.12 3.38
C SER A 282 7.35 16.51 1.90
N THR A 283 6.52 15.87 1.08
CA THR A 283 6.36 16.28 -0.33
C THR A 283 5.55 17.56 -0.42
N LEU A 284 4.55 17.75 0.45
CA LEU A 284 3.75 18.97 0.47
C LEU A 284 4.54 20.22 0.86
N GLU A 285 5.56 20.11 1.70
CA GLU A 285 6.43 21.24 2.07
C GLU A 285 7.27 21.78 0.90
N LEU A 286 7.24 21.13 -0.27
CA LEU A 286 7.89 21.61 -1.49
C LEU A 286 7.03 22.61 -2.29
N PHE A 287 5.77 22.83 -1.91
CA PHE A 287 4.78 23.63 -2.66
C PHE A 287 4.16 24.76 -1.82
#